data_AF-A0A7C8DQU4-F1
#
_entry.id   AF-A0A7C8DQU4-F1
#
_cell.length_a   1.000
_cell.length_b   1.000
_cell.length_c   1.000
_cell.angle_alpha   90.00
_cell.angle_beta   90.00
_cell.angle_gamma   90.00
#
_symmetry.space_group_name_H-M   'P 1'
#
loop_
_entity.id
_entity.type
_entity.pdbx_description
1 polymer ?
#
loop_
_entity_poly.entity_id
_entity_poly.type
_entity_poly.pdbx_seq_one_letter_code
_entity_poly.pdbx_strand_id
1 'polypeptide(L)'
;MAKKIITKTVEEINRKIKQGKAVVITAAEMVDTVKELGPQKAAAEIDVVTTGTFSPMCSSGAFINFGHTKPAIKAARVWLNGVPSYAGLAAVDTYIGATEPTEDDPLNRVHPGQFKYGGGHVIHDLVEGKKVELRATAYGTDCYPKRQVKKKITLQDIPYAVLLNPRNAYQNYNCAVNLSQKTIYTYMGVMKPNAGNANYATAGQLSPLFNDPFYRTMGLGTRIFIGGAKGHIIGPGTQHNPNAKRDKNGIPLTPAGTLM
;
A
#
# COMPACT_ATOMS: atom_id res chain seq x y z
N MET A 1 43.35 3.85 12.50
CA MET A 1 42.61 2.88 13.34
C MET A 1 41.41 2.39 12.55
N ALA A 2 41.24 1.07 12.40
CA ALA A 2 40.11 0.51 11.66
C ALA A 2 38.79 0.94 12.33
N LYS A 3 37.86 1.53 11.55
CA LYS A 3 36.51 1.89 12.03
C LYS A 3 35.83 0.61 12.51
N LYS A 4 35.71 0.43 13.83
CA LYS A 4 34.96 -0.68 14.42
C LYS A 4 33.49 -0.49 14.02
N ILE A 5 32.99 -1.35 13.13
CA ILE A 5 31.58 -1.37 12.75
C ILE A 5 30.82 -1.86 13.98
N ILE A 6 29.97 -0.99 14.54
CA ILE A 6 29.10 -1.35 15.65
C ILE A 6 27.91 -2.06 15.04
N THR A 7 27.86 -3.38 15.22
CA THR A 7 26.79 -4.22 14.67
C THR A 7 25.96 -4.77 15.83
N LYS A 8 24.76 -4.22 16.02
CA LYS A 8 23.74 -4.82 16.91
C LYS A 8 23.05 -5.95 16.16
N THR A 9 22.74 -7.05 16.84
CA THR A 9 21.93 -8.12 16.24
C THR A 9 20.44 -7.90 16.51
N VAL A 10 19.60 -8.48 15.66
CA VAL A 10 18.13 -8.45 15.84
C VAL A 10 17.74 -9.16 17.14
N GLU A 11 18.45 -10.22 17.53
CA GLU A 11 18.25 -10.93 18.80
C GLU A 11 18.55 -10.03 19.99
N GLU A 12 19.63 -9.26 19.94
CA GLU A 12 20.00 -8.31 20.99
C GLU A 12 18.92 -7.24 21.15
N ILE A 13 18.51 -6.62 20.03
CA ILE A 13 17.46 -5.59 20.02
C ILE A 13 16.15 -6.16 20.57
N ASN A 14 15.74 -7.35 20.13
CA ASN A 14 14.53 -8.02 20.63
C ASN A 14 14.61 -8.32 22.13
N ARG A 15 15.78 -8.68 22.67
CA ARG A 15 15.98 -8.85 24.11
C ARG A 15 15.81 -7.52 24.86
N LYS A 16 16.37 -6.43 24.34
CA LYS A 16 16.18 -5.08 24.94
C LYS A 16 14.71 -4.64 24.91
N ILE A 17 14.00 -4.89 23.80
CA ILE A 17 12.56 -4.62 23.68
C ILE A 17 11.78 -5.37 24.77
N LYS A 18 12.02 -6.69 24.92
CA LYS A 18 11.35 -7.51 25.95
C LYS A 18 11.66 -7.04 27.38
N GLN A 19 12.83 -6.45 27.60
CA GLN A 19 13.24 -5.91 28.90
C GLN A 19 12.78 -4.46 29.14
N GLY A 20 12.15 -3.81 28.16
CA GLY A 20 11.80 -2.38 28.25
C GLY A 20 13.01 -1.44 28.25
N LYS A 21 14.16 -1.88 27.73
CA LYS A 21 15.44 -1.15 27.72
C LYS A 21 15.87 -0.66 26.34
N ALA A 22 15.08 -0.95 25.31
CA ALA A 22 15.42 -0.54 23.95
C ALA A 22 15.26 0.98 23.81
N VAL A 23 16.26 1.64 23.22
CA VAL A 23 16.15 3.05 22.82
C VAL A 23 15.46 3.12 21.47
N VAL A 24 14.23 3.63 21.46
CA VAL A 24 13.37 3.73 20.27
C VAL A 24 13.16 5.19 19.94
N ILE A 25 13.44 5.57 18.70
CA ILE A 25 13.20 6.93 18.20
C ILE A 25 12.54 6.89 16.82
N THR A 26 12.01 8.00 16.37
CA THR A 26 11.46 8.20 15.04
C THR A 26 12.55 8.48 13.99
N ALA A 27 12.21 8.27 12.72
CA ALA A 27 13.10 8.65 11.61
C ALA A 27 13.45 10.15 11.60
N ALA A 28 12.55 11.02 12.09
CA ALA A 28 12.83 12.45 12.23
C ALA A 28 13.88 12.71 13.31
N GLU A 29 13.72 12.14 14.51
CA GLU A 29 14.68 12.27 15.62
C GLU A 29 16.04 11.67 15.27
N MET A 30 16.07 10.61 14.46
CA MET A 30 17.32 9.99 14.01
C MET A 30 18.19 10.96 13.20
N VAL A 31 17.57 11.85 12.41
CA VAL A 31 18.30 12.85 11.62
C VAL A 31 19.04 13.82 12.54
N ASP A 32 18.39 14.29 13.59
CA ASP A 32 19.01 15.23 14.54
C ASP A 32 20.03 14.54 15.44
N THR A 33 19.74 13.31 15.87
CA THR A 33 20.69 12.46 16.63
C THR A 33 21.99 12.25 15.84
N VAL A 34 21.91 12.01 14.54
CA VAL A 34 23.10 11.83 13.67
C VAL A 34 23.86 13.15 13.48
N LYS A 35 23.17 14.29 13.39
CA LYS A 35 23.84 15.61 13.29
C LYS A 35 24.64 15.92 14.55
N GLU A 36 24.08 15.63 15.72
CA GLU A 36 24.69 15.93 17.02
C GLU A 36 25.80 14.94 17.40
N LEU A 37 25.53 13.64 17.29
CA LEU A 37 26.40 12.57 17.80
C LEU A 37 27.32 11.98 16.72
N GLY A 38 26.99 12.21 15.44
CA GLY A 38 27.58 11.49 14.32
C GLY A 38 27.00 10.09 14.14
N PRO A 39 27.14 9.51 12.94
CA PRO A 39 26.45 8.26 12.56
C PRO A 39 26.85 7.04 13.40
N GLN A 40 28.11 6.98 13.84
CA GLN A 40 28.63 5.83 14.58
C GLN A 40 28.08 5.77 16.01
N LYS A 41 28.05 6.92 16.70
CA LYS A 41 27.54 7.01 18.06
C LYS A 41 26.01 6.87 18.08
N ALA A 42 25.33 7.51 17.11
CA ALA A 42 23.89 7.30 16.92
C ALA A 42 23.54 5.81 16.72
N ALA A 43 24.25 5.09 15.85
CA ALA A 43 24.03 3.66 15.66
C ALA A 43 24.33 2.81 16.91
N ALA A 44 25.25 3.26 17.78
CA ALA A 44 25.58 2.59 19.03
C ALA A 44 24.48 2.77 20.10
N GLU A 45 23.89 3.96 20.17
CA GLU A 45 22.91 4.33 21.20
C GLU A 45 21.49 3.90 20.81
N ILE A 46 21.11 4.07 19.56
CA ILE A 46 19.73 3.84 19.09
C ILE A 46 19.51 2.37 18.70
N ASP A 47 18.49 1.73 19.26
CA ASP A 47 18.18 0.32 19.01
C ASP A 47 17.13 0.14 17.91
N VAL A 48 16.11 1.00 17.87
CA VAL A 48 15.02 0.93 16.87
C VAL A 48 14.72 2.31 16.33
N VAL A 49 14.65 2.41 15.00
CA VAL A 49 14.13 3.59 14.31
C VAL A 49 12.73 3.27 13.77
N THR A 50 11.70 3.94 14.27
CA THR A 50 10.34 3.83 13.75
C THR A 50 10.15 4.76 12.58
N THR A 51 9.64 4.22 11.48
CA THR A 51 9.47 4.94 10.22
C THR A 51 8.22 4.46 9.50
N GLY A 52 7.63 5.30 8.67
CA GLY A 52 6.37 5.02 8.01
C GLY A 52 5.91 6.18 7.15
N THR A 53 5.03 5.88 6.21
CA THR A 53 4.47 6.87 5.29
C THR A 53 2.97 6.80 5.28
N PHE A 54 2.34 7.96 5.05
CA PHE A 54 0.93 8.06 4.76
C PHE A 54 0.79 8.86 3.47
N SER A 55 0.32 8.21 2.41
CA SER A 55 0.23 8.78 1.06
C SER A 55 -0.94 8.14 0.33
N PRO A 56 -1.54 8.82 -0.66
CA PRO A 56 -2.42 8.17 -1.61
C PRO A 56 -1.67 7.06 -2.37
N MET A 57 -2.22 5.84 -2.34
CA MET A 57 -1.60 4.67 -2.96
C MET A 57 -2.60 4.01 -3.92
N CYS A 58 -2.26 3.97 -5.21
CA CYS A 58 -3.11 3.36 -6.23
C CYS A 58 -3.06 1.82 -6.22
N SER A 59 -2.02 1.25 -5.61
CA SER A 59 -1.68 -0.16 -5.73
C SER A 59 -2.05 -0.94 -4.47
N SER A 60 -3.26 -0.65 -3.97
CA SER A 60 -3.84 -1.29 -2.79
C SER A 60 -5.10 -2.06 -3.19
N GLY A 61 -5.40 -3.14 -2.47
CA GLY A 61 -6.59 -3.95 -2.72
C GLY A 61 -6.86 -4.94 -1.61
N ALA A 62 -7.99 -5.63 -1.72
CA ALA A 62 -8.40 -6.64 -0.74
C ALA A 62 -8.90 -7.90 -1.43
N PHE A 63 -8.43 -9.06 -0.96
CA PHE A 63 -9.06 -10.34 -1.22
C PHE A 63 -10.18 -10.55 -0.22
N ILE A 64 -11.36 -10.92 -0.72
CA ILE A 64 -12.58 -11.11 0.08
C ILE A 64 -13.23 -12.42 -0.34
N ASN A 65 -13.52 -13.28 0.64
CA ASN A 65 -14.49 -14.36 0.50
C ASN A 65 -15.79 -13.91 1.16
N PHE A 66 -16.87 -13.73 0.39
CA PHE A 66 -18.13 -13.19 0.92
C PHE A 66 -19.10 -14.26 1.47
N GLY A 67 -18.64 -15.52 1.51
CA GLY A 67 -19.39 -16.68 1.99
C GLY A 67 -20.48 -17.17 1.03
N HIS A 68 -20.70 -18.48 1.01
CA HIS A 68 -21.77 -19.07 0.22
C HIS A 68 -23.17 -18.65 0.70
N THR A 69 -24.09 -18.59 -0.25
CA THR A 69 -25.52 -18.47 0.02
C THR A 69 -26.19 -19.83 0.06
N LYS A 70 -27.46 -19.88 0.49
CA LYS A 70 -28.35 -21.02 0.29
C LYS A 70 -29.49 -20.60 -0.64
N PRO A 71 -29.69 -21.26 -1.80
CA PRO A 71 -28.77 -22.21 -2.44
C PRO A 71 -27.41 -21.59 -2.82
N ALA A 72 -26.40 -22.43 -3.07
CA ALA A 72 -25.03 -22.01 -3.36
C ALA A 72 -24.91 -21.27 -4.70
N ILE A 73 -23.94 -20.37 -4.78
CA ILE A 73 -23.59 -19.57 -5.97
C ILE A 73 -22.12 -19.75 -6.31
N LYS A 74 -21.83 -19.77 -7.61
CA LYS A 74 -20.49 -19.59 -8.19
C LYS A 74 -20.48 -18.28 -8.96
N ALA A 75 -20.09 -17.20 -8.29
CA ALA A 75 -20.20 -15.85 -8.82
C ALA A 75 -19.28 -15.64 -10.03
N ALA A 76 -19.87 -15.17 -11.13
CA ALA A 76 -19.18 -14.78 -12.35
C ALA A 76 -18.86 -13.28 -12.37
N ARG A 77 -19.69 -12.46 -11.71
CA ARG A 77 -19.44 -11.02 -11.49
C ARG A 77 -19.86 -10.64 -10.08
N VAL A 78 -19.11 -9.74 -9.45
CA VAL A 78 -19.32 -9.30 -8.07
C VAL A 78 -19.19 -7.77 -8.01
N TRP A 79 -20.03 -7.15 -7.20
CA TRP A 79 -19.95 -5.73 -6.86
C TRP A 79 -20.12 -5.54 -5.36
N LEU A 80 -19.43 -4.53 -4.82
CA LEU A 80 -19.51 -4.09 -3.44
C LEU A 80 -19.85 -2.59 -3.44
N ASN A 81 -21.02 -2.20 -2.93
CA ASN A 81 -21.57 -0.84 -3.06
C ASN A 81 -21.50 -0.30 -4.51
N GLY A 82 -21.83 -1.13 -5.49
CA GLY A 82 -21.80 -0.76 -6.91
C GLY A 82 -20.39 -0.70 -7.52
N VAL A 83 -19.33 -0.88 -6.75
CA VAL A 83 -17.95 -0.98 -7.25
C VAL A 83 -17.70 -2.41 -7.72
N PRO A 84 -17.29 -2.62 -8.99
CA PRO A 84 -16.88 -3.93 -9.47
C PRO A 84 -15.76 -4.52 -8.61
N SER A 85 -15.82 -5.83 -8.38
CA SER A 85 -14.77 -6.58 -7.71
C SER A 85 -14.46 -7.81 -8.57
N TYR A 86 -13.17 -8.05 -8.83
CA TYR A 86 -12.74 -9.09 -9.75
C TYR A 86 -13.17 -10.47 -9.23
N ALA A 87 -14.10 -11.12 -9.93
CA ALA A 87 -14.52 -12.48 -9.68
C ALA A 87 -13.62 -13.48 -10.46
N GLY A 88 -13.98 -14.76 -10.49
CA GLY A 88 -13.24 -15.76 -11.27
C GLY A 88 -12.04 -16.38 -10.56
N LEU A 89 -11.78 -16.01 -9.30
CA LEU A 89 -10.77 -16.65 -8.45
C LEU A 89 -11.26 -18.03 -7.96
N ALA A 90 -12.50 -18.07 -7.50
CA ALA A 90 -13.22 -19.26 -7.06
C ALA A 90 -14.73 -18.92 -6.97
N ALA A 91 -15.52 -19.71 -6.23
CA ALA A 91 -16.98 -19.57 -6.26
C ALA A 91 -17.52 -18.32 -5.58
N VAL A 92 -16.89 -17.86 -4.49
CA VAL A 92 -17.34 -16.70 -3.70
C VAL A 92 -16.17 -15.79 -3.28
N ASP A 93 -15.06 -15.92 -4.00
CA ASP A 93 -13.82 -15.18 -3.78
C ASP A 93 -13.69 -14.07 -4.80
N THR A 94 -13.29 -12.89 -4.34
CA THR A 94 -13.15 -11.71 -5.16
C THR A 94 -11.98 -10.83 -4.73
N TYR A 95 -11.43 -10.05 -5.67
CA TYR A 95 -10.39 -9.06 -5.40
C TYR A 95 -10.88 -7.67 -5.79
N ILE A 96 -10.94 -6.74 -4.84
CA ILE A 96 -11.31 -5.34 -5.07
C ILE A 96 -10.07 -4.46 -5.08
N GLY A 97 -9.88 -3.69 -6.15
CA GLY A 97 -8.80 -2.70 -6.26
C GLY A 97 -9.24 -1.34 -5.72
N ALA A 98 -8.36 -0.66 -4.98
CA ALA A 98 -8.69 0.64 -4.37
C ALA A 98 -9.04 1.73 -5.40
N THR A 99 -8.56 1.61 -6.63
CA THR A 99 -8.78 2.57 -7.72
C THR A 99 -9.99 2.24 -8.59
N GLU A 100 -10.69 1.14 -8.33
CA GLU A 100 -11.85 0.75 -9.13
C GLU A 100 -13.00 1.73 -8.86
N PRO A 101 -13.55 2.42 -9.88
CA PRO A 101 -14.69 3.32 -9.70
C PRO A 101 -16.00 2.53 -9.52
N THR A 102 -17.09 3.21 -9.18
CA THR A 102 -18.42 2.58 -9.29
C THR A 102 -18.73 2.27 -10.75
N GLU A 103 -19.53 1.22 -11.00
CA GLU A 103 -19.90 0.78 -12.36
C GLU A 103 -20.54 1.88 -13.22
N ASP A 104 -21.24 2.81 -12.57
CA ASP A 104 -21.99 3.91 -13.17
C ASP A 104 -21.27 5.27 -13.10
N ASP A 105 -20.02 5.32 -12.61
CA ASP A 105 -19.27 6.58 -12.53
C ASP A 105 -19.11 7.18 -13.95
N PRO A 106 -19.37 8.49 -14.15
CA PRO A 106 -19.25 9.12 -15.46
C PRO A 106 -17.78 9.22 -15.93
N LEU A 107 -16.82 8.89 -15.07
CA LEU A 107 -15.38 9.02 -15.26
C LEU A 107 -15.08 10.43 -15.77
N ASN A 108 -14.29 10.54 -16.83
CA ASN A 108 -13.96 11.82 -17.47
C ASN A 108 -14.91 12.21 -18.61
N ARG A 109 -16.15 11.66 -18.69
CA ARG A 109 -17.13 12.11 -19.69
C ARG A 109 -17.45 13.60 -19.55
N VAL A 110 -17.57 14.08 -18.32
CA VAL A 110 -17.53 15.51 -17.99
C VAL A 110 -16.21 15.75 -17.27
N HIS A 111 -15.25 16.38 -17.95
CA HIS A 111 -13.91 16.55 -17.42
C HIS A 111 -13.78 17.86 -16.60
N PRO A 112 -13.17 17.83 -15.39
CA PRO A 112 -12.63 16.64 -14.70
C PRO A 112 -13.70 15.80 -14.00
N GLY A 113 -13.53 14.47 -14.04
CA GLY A 113 -14.38 13.53 -13.32
C GLY A 113 -14.33 13.73 -11.80
N GLN A 114 -15.44 13.45 -11.11
CA GLN A 114 -15.57 13.68 -9.66
C GLN A 114 -15.11 12.49 -8.81
N PHE A 115 -15.20 11.26 -9.33
CA PHE A 115 -14.75 10.03 -8.65
C PHE A 115 -15.19 9.95 -7.18
N LYS A 116 -16.49 10.15 -6.91
CA LYS A 116 -17.02 10.34 -5.54
C LYS A 116 -16.90 9.10 -4.65
N TYR A 117 -16.90 7.91 -5.25
CA TYR A 117 -16.88 6.65 -4.55
C TYR A 117 -16.18 5.59 -5.40
N GLY A 118 -15.55 4.60 -4.76
CA GLY A 118 -14.74 3.59 -5.43
C GLY A 118 -14.20 2.55 -4.46
N GLY A 119 -13.32 1.68 -4.92
CA GLY A 119 -12.86 0.53 -4.15
C GLY A 119 -12.16 0.89 -2.85
N GLY A 120 -11.40 2.00 -2.81
CA GLY A 120 -10.80 2.50 -1.58
C GLY A 120 -11.84 2.87 -0.52
N HIS A 121 -12.97 3.44 -0.95
CA HIS A 121 -14.09 3.76 -0.06
C HIS A 121 -14.80 2.50 0.44
N VAL A 122 -14.97 1.49 -0.42
CA VAL A 122 -15.51 0.17 0.01
C VAL A 122 -14.63 -0.47 1.07
N ILE A 123 -13.32 -0.49 0.86
CA ILE A 123 -12.36 -1.06 1.82
C ILE A 123 -12.44 -0.29 3.14
N HIS A 124 -12.45 1.05 3.08
CA HIS A 124 -12.61 1.89 4.26
C HIS A 124 -13.92 1.61 5.01
N ASP A 125 -15.05 1.58 4.32
CA ASP A 125 -16.36 1.33 4.91
C ASP A 125 -16.41 -0.05 5.60
N LEU A 126 -15.81 -1.09 5.00
CA LEU A 126 -15.71 -2.41 5.64
C LEU A 126 -14.87 -2.37 6.92
N VAL A 127 -13.71 -1.69 6.89
CA VAL A 127 -12.82 -1.55 8.05
C VAL A 127 -13.49 -0.74 9.17
N GLU A 128 -14.30 0.26 8.84
CA GLU A 128 -15.10 1.04 9.79
C GLU A 128 -16.32 0.26 10.33
N GLY A 129 -16.59 -0.95 9.82
CA GLY A 129 -17.72 -1.79 10.25
C GLY A 129 -19.06 -1.37 9.64
N LYS A 130 -19.06 -0.55 8.59
CA LYS A 130 -20.28 -0.17 7.87
C LYS A 130 -20.79 -1.34 7.03
N LYS A 131 -22.10 -1.29 6.74
CA LYS A 131 -22.76 -2.26 5.84
C LYS A 131 -22.50 -1.89 4.38
N VAL A 132 -21.98 -2.85 3.62
CA VAL A 132 -21.74 -2.78 2.18
C VAL A 132 -22.73 -3.68 1.45
N GLU A 133 -23.33 -3.18 0.37
CA GLU A 133 -24.19 -3.96 -0.51
C GLU A 133 -23.33 -4.87 -1.40
N LEU A 134 -23.42 -6.17 -1.17
CA LEU A 134 -22.90 -7.20 -2.06
C LEU A 134 -23.95 -7.53 -3.12
N ARG A 135 -23.57 -7.41 -4.39
CA ARG A 135 -24.30 -7.94 -5.54
C ARG A 135 -23.42 -8.95 -6.26
N ALA A 136 -23.96 -10.10 -6.64
CA ALA A 136 -23.25 -11.07 -7.46
C ALA A 136 -24.19 -11.71 -8.48
N THR A 137 -23.66 -11.99 -9.68
CA THR A 137 -24.37 -12.73 -10.73
C THR A 137 -23.56 -13.96 -11.16
N ALA A 138 -24.27 -15.00 -11.58
CA ALA A 138 -23.71 -16.30 -11.95
C ALA A 138 -24.53 -16.94 -13.07
N TYR A 139 -23.89 -17.84 -13.83
CA TYR A 139 -24.55 -18.60 -14.91
C TYR A 139 -25.42 -19.76 -14.39
N GLY A 140 -25.15 -20.22 -13.16
CA GLY A 140 -25.85 -21.33 -12.53
C GLY A 140 -25.38 -22.69 -13.04
N THR A 141 -25.24 -23.65 -12.14
CA THR A 141 -24.98 -25.08 -12.43
C THR A 141 -25.77 -25.95 -11.46
N ASP A 142 -25.78 -27.27 -11.65
CA ASP A 142 -26.47 -28.17 -10.71
C ASP A 142 -25.89 -28.07 -9.28
N CYS A 143 -24.56 -27.94 -9.15
CA CYS A 143 -23.90 -27.74 -7.86
C CYS A 143 -24.05 -26.31 -7.30
N TYR A 144 -24.29 -25.32 -8.16
CA TYR A 144 -24.40 -23.90 -7.81
C TYR A 144 -25.61 -23.27 -8.50
N PRO A 145 -26.84 -23.63 -8.11
CA PRO A 145 -28.02 -23.29 -8.91
C PRO A 145 -28.41 -21.81 -8.79
N LYS A 146 -27.90 -21.10 -7.77
CA LYS A 146 -28.23 -19.68 -7.58
C LYS A 146 -27.53 -18.80 -8.61
N ARG A 147 -28.33 -18.04 -9.36
CA ARG A 147 -27.84 -17.13 -10.44
C ARG A 147 -27.62 -15.69 -9.99
N GLN A 148 -28.23 -15.26 -8.89
CA GLN A 148 -28.10 -13.89 -8.38
C GLN A 148 -28.13 -13.85 -6.87
N VAL A 149 -27.33 -12.96 -6.30
CA VAL A 149 -27.29 -12.65 -4.87
C VAL A 149 -27.27 -11.14 -4.69
N LYS A 150 -28.09 -10.65 -3.77
CA LYS A 150 -28.06 -9.27 -3.27
C LYS A 150 -28.24 -9.32 -1.75
N LYS A 151 -27.25 -8.84 -0.98
CA LYS A 151 -27.31 -8.75 0.49
C LYS A 151 -26.46 -7.59 1.00
N LYS A 152 -26.73 -7.11 2.21
CA LYS A 152 -25.82 -6.21 2.94
C LYS A 152 -24.92 -7.05 3.83
N ILE A 153 -23.62 -6.78 3.79
CA ILE A 153 -22.58 -7.47 4.59
C ILE A 153 -21.74 -6.44 5.34
N THR A 154 -21.21 -6.83 6.49
CA THR A 154 -20.12 -6.17 7.20
C THR A 154 -18.85 -7.01 7.11
N LEU A 155 -17.72 -6.47 7.55
CA LEU A 155 -16.48 -7.23 7.67
C LEU A 155 -16.61 -8.41 8.66
N GLN A 156 -17.47 -8.30 9.67
CA GLN A 156 -17.72 -9.38 10.64
C GLN A 156 -18.62 -10.50 10.07
N ASP A 157 -19.42 -10.21 9.04
CA ASP A 157 -20.33 -11.20 8.44
C ASP A 157 -19.63 -12.14 7.44
N ILE A 158 -18.42 -11.80 7.00
CA ILE A 158 -17.71 -12.51 5.93
C ILE A 158 -16.66 -13.48 6.48
N PRO A 159 -16.51 -14.69 5.89
CA PRO A 159 -15.55 -15.67 6.37
C PRO A 159 -14.09 -15.23 6.29
N TYR A 160 -13.74 -14.41 5.29
CA TYR A 160 -12.35 -14.04 5.05
C TYR A 160 -12.23 -12.70 4.34
N ALA A 161 -11.32 -11.87 4.83
CA ALA A 161 -10.84 -10.68 4.14
C ALA A 161 -9.38 -10.42 4.52
N VAL A 162 -8.58 -10.02 3.54
CA VAL A 162 -7.19 -9.59 3.76
C VAL A 162 -6.82 -8.50 2.77
N LEU A 163 -6.08 -7.49 3.24
CA LEU A 163 -5.42 -6.55 2.34
C LEU A 163 -4.30 -7.27 1.61
N LEU A 164 -4.27 -7.15 0.28
CA LEU A 164 -3.18 -7.60 -0.54
C LEU A 164 -2.82 -6.51 -1.53
N ASN A 165 -1.59 -6.04 -1.43
CA ASN A 165 -1.18 -4.80 -2.01
C ASN A 165 -0.03 -5.02 -2.99
N PRO A 166 -0.25 -4.98 -4.32
CA PRO A 166 0.79 -5.34 -5.30
C PRO A 166 2.05 -4.47 -5.24
N ARG A 167 1.99 -3.27 -4.63
CA ARG A 167 3.14 -2.40 -4.35
C ARG A 167 2.72 -1.23 -3.43
N ASN A 168 3.03 -1.31 -2.13
CA ASN A 168 2.67 -0.23 -1.18
C ASN A 168 3.87 0.46 -0.52
N ALA A 169 5.08 -0.03 -0.74
CA ALA A 169 6.31 0.68 -0.37
C ALA A 169 7.14 0.96 -1.62
N TYR A 170 7.71 2.16 -1.71
CA TYR A 170 8.50 2.65 -2.83
C TYR A 170 9.80 3.25 -2.29
N GLN A 171 10.93 2.98 -2.96
CA GLN A 171 12.18 3.66 -2.66
C GLN A 171 12.09 5.13 -3.07
N ASN A 172 11.76 5.37 -4.33
CA ASN A 172 11.74 6.71 -4.90
C ASN A 172 10.68 6.80 -6.00
N TYR A 173 10.26 8.01 -6.35
CA TYR A 173 9.28 8.28 -7.40
C TYR A 173 9.70 9.48 -8.25
N ASN A 174 9.04 9.67 -9.38
CA ASN A 174 9.32 10.80 -10.26
C ASN A 174 8.73 12.11 -9.69
N CYS A 175 9.43 13.20 -9.97
CA CYS A 175 8.90 14.55 -9.90
C CYS A 175 8.50 14.98 -11.32
N ALA A 176 7.22 15.26 -11.53
CA ALA A 176 6.70 15.69 -12.82
C ALA A 176 6.58 17.21 -12.86
N VAL A 177 6.99 17.82 -13.98
CA VAL A 177 6.79 19.24 -14.34
C VAL A 177 6.23 19.33 -15.76
N ASN A 178 5.51 20.40 -16.09
CA ASN A 178 4.96 20.61 -17.43
C ASN A 178 5.63 21.81 -18.11
N LEU A 179 6.48 21.56 -19.10
CA LEU A 179 7.20 22.59 -19.85
C LEU A 179 6.42 23.12 -21.06
N SER A 180 5.22 22.60 -21.32
CA SER A 180 4.38 23.06 -22.42
C SER A 180 3.63 24.35 -22.05
N GLN A 181 3.00 24.98 -23.04
CA GLN A 181 2.16 26.17 -22.85
C GLN A 181 0.73 25.86 -22.41
N LYS A 182 0.33 24.58 -22.33
CA LYS A 182 -1.05 24.18 -22.01
C LYS A 182 -1.10 23.47 -20.67
N THR A 183 -2.20 23.67 -19.94
CA THR A 183 -2.47 22.91 -18.70
C THR A 183 -2.68 21.44 -19.05
N ILE A 184 -2.00 20.54 -18.33
CA ILE A 184 -2.16 19.10 -18.46
C ILE A 184 -2.90 18.59 -17.22
N TYR A 185 -3.97 17.83 -17.42
CA TYR A 185 -4.73 17.19 -16.35
C TYR A 185 -4.28 15.74 -16.23
N THR A 186 -3.72 15.37 -15.09
CA THR A 186 -3.27 13.99 -14.82
C THR A 186 -4.07 13.39 -13.68
N TYR A 187 -4.02 12.07 -13.52
CA TYR A 187 -4.64 11.40 -12.36
C TYR A 187 -3.98 11.78 -11.03
N MET A 188 -2.75 12.33 -11.06
CA MET A 188 -2.03 12.82 -9.88
C MET A 188 -2.30 14.31 -9.60
N GLY A 189 -3.13 14.96 -10.40
CA GLY A 189 -3.46 16.38 -10.27
C GLY A 189 -3.10 17.21 -11.50
N VAL A 190 -3.39 18.51 -11.40
CA VAL A 190 -3.20 19.49 -12.48
C VAL A 190 -1.72 19.89 -12.60
N MET A 191 -1.23 19.93 -13.82
CA MET A 191 0.11 20.37 -14.20
C MET A 191 0.01 21.67 -15.00
N LYS A 192 0.37 22.79 -14.39
CA LYS A 192 0.33 24.14 -14.97
C LYS A 192 1.39 24.31 -16.06
N PRO A 193 1.12 25.13 -17.09
CA PRO A 193 2.11 25.48 -18.12
C PRO A 193 3.43 26.02 -17.56
N ASN A 194 4.49 25.95 -18.36
CA ASN A 194 5.78 26.62 -18.12
C ASN A 194 6.40 26.34 -16.74
N ALA A 195 6.34 25.08 -16.29
CA ALA A 195 6.79 24.63 -14.98
C ALA A 195 6.16 25.38 -13.79
N GLY A 196 4.92 25.85 -13.93
CA GLY A 196 4.23 26.59 -12.87
C GLY A 196 3.93 25.78 -11.60
N ASN A 197 4.08 24.45 -11.63
CA ASN A 197 4.11 23.58 -10.46
C ASN A 197 4.86 22.27 -10.75
N ALA A 198 5.14 21.53 -9.68
CA ALA A 198 5.66 20.17 -9.71
C ALA A 198 4.77 19.23 -8.91
N ASN A 199 4.47 18.05 -9.46
CA ASN A 199 3.79 16.98 -8.75
C ASN A 199 4.80 15.89 -8.40
N TYR A 200 4.89 15.53 -7.13
CA TYR A 200 5.80 14.51 -6.62
C TYR A 200 5.17 13.76 -5.46
N ALA A 201 5.66 12.54 -5.20
CA ALA A 201 5.24 11.74 -4.06
C ALA A 201 6.48 11.07 -3.46
N THR A 202 6.94 11.57 -2.31
CA THR A 202 7.98 10.94 -1.51
C THR A 202 7.86 11.43 -0.07
N ALA A 203 8.26 10.59 0.87
CA ALA A 203 8.35 10.97 2.29
C ALA A 203 9.78 11.38 2.70
N GLY A 204 10.72 11.40 1.75
CA GLY A 204 12.12 11.78 1.97
C GLY A 204 12.74 10.98 3.11
N GLN A 205 13.24 11.68 4.14
CA GLN A 205 13.84 11.08 5.33
C GLN A 205 12.90 10.14 6.11
N LEU A 206 11.58 10.24 5.93
CA LEU A 206 10.59 9.36 6.57
C LEU A 206 10.28 8.11 5.75
N SER A 207 10.81 7.96 4.53
CA SER A 207 10.53 6.79 3.71
C SER A 207 11.30 5.58 4.25
N PRO A 208 10.63 4.48 4.65
CA PRO A 208 11.32 3.29 5.10
C PRO A 208 12.29 2.79 4.03
N LEU A 209 11.76 2.50 2.84
CA LEU A 209 12.52 1.85 1.78
C LEU A 209 13.62 2.75 1.19
N PHE A 210 13.46 4.07 1.24
CA PHE A 210 14.52 5.01 0.84
C PHE A 210 15.70 5.02 1.82
N ASN A 211 15.41 4.84 3.11
CA ASN A 211 16.43 4.69 4.17
C ASN A 211 17.08 3.28 4.18
N ASP A 212 16.54 2.32 3.42
CA ASP A 212 17.14 1.01 3.18
C ASP A 212 17.48 0.83 1.69
N PRO A 213 18.47 1.58 1.17
CA PRO A 213 18.75 1.62 -0.25
C PRO A 213 19.06 0.24 -0.85
N PHE A 214 19.63 -0.67 -0.06
CA PHE A 214 20.08 -1.98 -0.49
C PHE A 214 19.22 -3.14 0.03
N TYR A 215 18.02 -2.86 0.56
CA TYR A 215 17.06 -3.89 1.04
C TYR A 215 17.64 -4.82 2.11
N ARG A 216 18.49 -4.29 2.99
CA ARG A 216 19.19 -5.07 4.02
C ARG A 216 18.31 -5.37 5.23
N THR A 217 17.26 -4.57 5.44
CA THR A 217 16.42 -4.62 6.65
C THR A 217 14.96 -4.94 6.34
N MET A 218 14.46 -4.47 5.19
CA MET A 218 13.10 -4.75 4.73
C MET A 218 13.11 -5.71 3.54
N GLY A 219 12.49 -6.87 3.73
CA GLY A 219 12.35 -7.89 2.71
C GLY A 219 11.27 -8.89 3.08
N LEU A 220 11.28 -10.04 2.42
CA LEU A 220 10.31 -11.11 2.64
C LEU A 220 10.18 -11.47 4.13
N GLY A 221 8.96 -11.49 4.64
CA GLY A 221 8.63 -11.85 6.02
C GLY A 221 8.83 -10.73 7.04
N THR A 222 9.39 -9.57 6.66
CA THR A 222 9.47 -8.41 7.55
C THR A 222 8.07 -7.98 7.98
N ARG A 223 7.86 -7.91 9.29
CA ARG A 223 6.60 -7.46 9.90
C ARG A 223 6.46 -5.96 9.73
N ILE A 224 5.29 -5.53 9.27
CA ILE A 224 4.95 -4.12 9.07
C ILE A 224 3.64 -3.80 9.77
N PHE A 225 3.37 -2.51 9.93
CA PHE A 225 2.07 -2.01 10.35
C PHE A 225 1.40 -1.33 9.16
N ILE A 226 0.20 -1.78 8.80
CA ILE A 226 -0.54 -1.26 7.66
C ILE A 226 -2.04 -1.28 7.95
N GLY A 227 -2.72 -0.17 7.68
CA GLY A 227 -4.19 -0.08 7.82
C GLY A 227 -4.70 -0.41 9.22
N GLY A 228 -3.94 -0.12 10.28
CA GLY A 228 -4.33 -0.42 11.66
C GLY A 228 -4.00 -1.84 12.15
N ALA A 229 -3.41 -2.68 11.30
CA ALA A 229 -3.12 -4.08 11.63
C ALA A 229 -1.66 -4.47 11.32
N LYS A 230 -1.25 -5.62 11.85
CA LYS A 230 0.03 -6.24 11.51
C LYS A 230 -0.06 -6.83 10.09
N GLY A 231 0.90 -6.48 9.25
CA GLY A 231 1.10 -7.05 7.93
C GLY A 231 2.50 -7.64 7.77
N HIS A 232 2.78 -8.18 6.59
CA HIS A 232 4.10 -8.70 6.23
C HIS A 232 4.43 -8.26 4.81
N ILE A 233 5.70 -8.00 4.54
CA ILE A 233 6.22 -7.92 3.19
C ILE A 233 6.28 -9.34 2.61
N ILE A 234 5.67 -9.56 1.45
CA ILE A 234 5.60 -10.88 0.83
C ILE A 234 6.47 -11.00 -0.43
N GLY A 235 7.15 -9.92 -0.82
CA GLY A 235 8.14 -9.97 -1.89
C GLY A 235 8.35 -8.64 -2.61
N PRO A 236 9.03 -8.68 -3.77
CA PRO A 236 9.13 -7.52 -4.64
C PRO A 236 7.74 -7.11 -5.14
N GLY A 237 7.49 -5.81 -5.15
CA GLY A 237 6.29 -5.25 -5.75
C GLY A 237 6.29 -5.40 -7.27
N THR A 238 5.12 -5.25 -7.89
CA THR A 238 4.93 -5.42 -9.34
C THR A 238 5.76 -4.47 -10.23
N GLN A 239 6.34 -3.41 -9.67
CA GLN A 239 7.24 -2.48 -10.37
C GLN A 239 8.63 -2.45 -9.73
N HIS A 240 9.05 -3.52 -9.07
CA HIS A 240 10.34 -3.57 -8.40
C HIS A 240 11.48 -3.46 -9.42
N ASN A 241 12.32 -2.44 -9.29
CA ASN A 241 13.51 -2.26 -10.11
C ASN A 241 14.76 -2.13 -9.21
N PRO A 242 15.52 -3.21 -8.99
CA PRO A 242 16.71 -3.18 -8.15
C PRO A 242 17.91 -2.55 -8.86
N ASN A 243 17.87 -2.47 -10.20
CA ASN A 243 18.99 -2.08 -11.07
C ASN A 243 19.04 -0.57 -11.39
N ALA A 244 18.19 0.23 -10.75
CA ALA A 244 18.22 1.68 -10.91
C ALA A 244 19.61 2.24 -10.55
N LYS A 245 20.06 3.25 -11.30
CA LYS A 245 21.34 3.93 -11.02
C LYS A 245 21.28 4.56 -9.63
N ARG A 246 22.36 4.42 -8.87
CA ARG A 246 22.49 4.92 -7.49
C ARG A 246 23.62 5.93 -7.38
N ASP A 247 23.52 6.83 -6.42
CA ASP A 247 24.62 7.72 -6.06
C ASP A 247 25.71 7.00 -5.24
N LYS A 248 26.73 7.74 -4.81
CA LYS A 248 27.83 7.22 -3.98
C LYS A 248 27.38 6.66 -2.61
N ASN A 249 26.20 7.04 -2.14
CA ASN A 249 25.61 6.59 -0.88
C ASN A 249 24.62 5.44 -1.07
N GLY A 250 24.40 4.98 -2.31
CA GLY A 250 23.46 3.92 -2.65
C GLY A 250 22.03 4.38 -2.89
N ILE A 251 21.76 5.69 -2.80
CA ILE A 251 20.42 6.25 -2.97
C ILE A 251 20.04 6.21 -4.45
N PRO A 252 18.85 5.66 -4.81
CA PRO A 252 18.44 5.55 -6.20
C PRO A 252 18.12 6.92 -6.81
N LEU A 253 18.70 7.20 -7.98
CA LEU A 253 18.54 8.46 -8.72
C LEU A 253 17.23 8.54 -9.51
N THR A 254 16.55 7.41 -9.69
CA THR A 254 15.28 7.26 -10.40
C THR A 254 14.37 6.32 -9.61
N PRO A 255 13.09 6.15 -9.98
CA PRO A 255 12.24 5.11 -9.38
C PRO A 255 12.92 3.74 -9.43
N ALA A 256 12.89 3.03 -8.30
CA ALA A 256 13.69 1.82 -8.06
C ALA A 256 12.85 0.72 -7.40
N GLY A 257 13.23 0.26 -6.20
CA GLY A 257 12.54 -0.83 -5.52
C GLY A 257 11.12 -0.47 -5.11
N THR A 258 10.22 -1.45 -5.28
CA THR A 258 8.90 -1.47 -4.65
C THR A 258 8.71 -2.77 -3.89
N LEU A 259 7.89 -2.77 -2.83
CA LEU A 259 7.57 -3.99 -2.06
C LEU A 259 6.07 -4.23 -2.02
N MET A 260 5.71 -5.52 -2.03
CA MET A 260 4.37 -6.06 -1.85
C MET A 260 4.10 -6.31 -0.37
#